data_AF-A0A0X8D4S1-F1
#
_entry.id   AF-A0A0X8D4S1-F1
#
_cell.length_a   1.000
_cell.length_b   1.000
_cell.length_c   1.000
_cell.angle_alpha   90.00
_cell.angle_beta   90.00
_cell.angle_gamma   90.00
#
_symmetry.space_group_name_H-M   'P 1'
#
loop_
_entity.id
_entity.type
_entity.pdbx_description
1 polymer ?
#
loop_
_entity_poly.entity_id
_entity_poly.type
_entity_poly.pdbx_seq_one_letter_code
_entity_poly.pdbx_strand_id
1 'polypeptide(L)' 'MGAPTQKEFRNRLRGDIPRLSFYKMIKSEEFAELCRFYEQGMIDYSQLQRYAGQLERLF' A
#
# COMPACT_ATOMS: atom_id res chain seq x y z
N MET A 1 18.96 -4.56 6.85
CA MET A 1 17.56 -4.97 6.64
C MET A 1 17.07 -4.21 5.42
N GLY A 2 16.81 -4.90 4.30
CA GLY A 2 16.36 -4.24 3.06
C GLY A 2 14.92 -3.78 3.18
N ALA A 3 14.58 -2.64 2.58
CA ALA A 3 13.21 -2.16 2.53
C ALA A 3 12.30 -3.21 1.86
N PRO A 4 11.14 -3.55 2.44
CA PRO A 4 10.24 -4.53 1.87
C PRO A 4 9.72 -4.07 0.50
N THR A 5 9.74 -4.99 -0.47
CA THR A 5 9.32 -4.68 -1.84
C THR A 5 7.80 -4.51 -1.96
N GLN A 6 7.34 -3.78 -2.98
CA GLN A 6 5.91 -3.61 -3.31
C GLN A 6 5.12 -4.94 -3.32
N LYS A 7 5.78 -6.05 -3.70
CA LYS A 7 5.25 -7.41 -3.69
C LYS A 7 4.99 -7.94 -2.27
N GLU A 8 5.87 -7.67 -1.32
CA GLU A 8 5.68 -8.05 0.09
C GLU A 8 4.56 -7.24 0.75
N PHE A 9 4.43 -5.96 0.39
CA PHE A 9 3.33 -5.12 0.86
C PHE A 9 1.97 -5.62 0.42
N ARG A 10 1.83 -5.98 -0.85
CA ARG A 10 0.59 -6.57 -1.39
C ARG A 10 0.16 -7.81 -0.61
N ASN A 11 1.11 -8.63 -0.17
CA ASN A 11 0.81 -9.85 0.58
C ASN A 11 0.45 -9.55 2.05
N ARG A 12 1.03 -8.51 2.67
CA ARG A 12 0.72 -8.13 4.07
C ARG A 12 -0.59 -7.34 4.22
N LEU A 13 -1.00 -6.59 3.19
CA LEU A 13 -2.28 -5.87 3.17
C LEU A 13 -3.47 -6.77 2.80
N ARG A 14 -3.20 -7.95 2.22
CA ARG A 14 -4.19 -9.00 1.97
C ARG A 14 -4.63 -9.63 3.31
N GLY A 15 -5.63 -9.06 3.96
CA GLY A 15 -6.46 -9.80 4.92
C GLY A 15 -7.36 -10.84 4.20
N ASP A 16 -8.38 -11.34 4.93
CA ASP A 16 -9.16 -12.55 4.61
C ASP A 16 -9.80 -12.62 3.21
N ILE A 17 -10.17 -11.50 2.57
CA ILE A 17 -10.64 -11.50 1.18
C ILE A 17 -10.23 -10.18 0.52
N PRO A 18 -9.40 -10.17 -0.54
CA PRO A 18 -9.01 -8.93 -1.19
C PRO A 18 -10.20 -8.33 -1.94
N ARG A 19 -10.70 -7.19 -1.44
CA ARG A 19 -11.81 -6.43 -2.03
C ARG A 19 -11.44 -5.93 -3.43
N LEU A 20 -12.44 -5.79 -4.30
CA LEU A 20 -12.22 -5.30 -5.67
C LEU A 20 -11.61 -3.88 -5.66
N SER A 21 -12.01 -3.05 -4.70
CA SER A 21 -11.44 -1.73 -4.39
C SER A 21 -9.92 -1.81 -4.15
N PHE A 22 -9.46 -2.74 -3.33
CA PHE A 22 -8.04 -2.97 -3.07
C PHE A 22 -7.27 -3.30 -4.35
N TYR A 23 -7.81 -4.15 -5.23
CA TYR A 23 -7.13 -4.50 -6.49
C TYR A 23 -7.02 -3.33 -7.47
N LYS A 24 -8.01 -2.44 -7.48
CA LYS A 24 -7.95 -1.21 -8.29
C LYS A 24 -6.93 -0.24 -7.70
N MET A 25 -6.97 -0.04 -6.38
CA MET A 25 -6.04 0.82 -5.66
C MET A 25 -4.58 0.41 -5.88
N ILE A 26 -4.22 -0.87 -5.75
CA ILE A 26 -2.81 -1.28 -5.91
C ILE A 26 -2.25 -1.09 -7.33
N LYS A 27 -3.12 -0.82 -8.32
CA LYS A 27 -2.73 -0.51 -9.71
C LYS A 27 -2.73 1.00 -10.00
N SER A 28 -3.12 1.82 -9.03
CA SER A 28 -3.19 3.27 -9.16
C SER A 28 -1.81 3.92 -9.01
N GLU A 29 -1.65 5.11 -9.60
CA GLU A 29 -0.42 5.89 -9.48
C GLU A 29 -0.23 6.39 -8.03
N GLU A 30 -1.33 6.71 -7.36
CA GLU A 30 -1.36 7.17 -5.98
C GLU A 30 -0.82 6.12 -5.02
N PHE A 31 -1.16 4.85 -5.22
CA PHE A 31 -0.60 3.75 -4.42
C PHE A 31 0.89 3.52 -4.73
N ALA A 32 1.30 3.69 -5.99
CA ALA A 32 2.70 3.60 -6.37
C ALA A 32 3.54 4.70 -5.72
N GLU A 33 3.03 5.93 -5.64
CA GLU A 33 3.68 7.04 -4.98
C GLU A 33 3.76 6.84 -3.45
N LEU A 34 2.69 6.32 -2.83
CA LEU A 34 2.69 5.90 -1.42
C LEU A 34 3.78 4.88 -1.11
N CYS A 35 4.00 3.91 -1.99
CA CYS A 35 5.10 2.96 -1.85
C CYS A 35 6.47 3.64 -1.95
N ARG A 36 6.65 4.61 -2.87
CA ARG A 36 7.91 5.36 -2.99
C ARG A 36 8.23 6.17 -1.74
N PHE A 37 7.24 6.83 -1.14
CA PHE A 37 7.46 7.58 0.12
C PHE A 37 7.95 6.68 1.25
N TYR A 38 7.43 5.45 1.31
CA TYR A 38 7.90 4.46 2.28
C TYR A 38 9.32 3.99 1.96
N GLU A 39 9.63 3.69 0.70
CA GLU A 39 10.97 3.28 0.26
C GLU A 39 12.03 4.37 0.50
N GLN A 40 11.65 5.64 0.39
CA GLN A 40 12.49 6.80 0.70
C GLN A 40 12.59 7.10 2.21
N GLY A 41 11.87 6.37 3.05
CA GLY A 41 11.84 6.58 4.50
C GLY A 41 11.10 7.85 4.94
N MET A 42 10.30 8.45 4.06
CA MET A 42 9.49 9.64 4.37
C MET A 42 8.27 9.29 5.23
N ILE A 43 7.78 8.06 5.12
CA ILE A 43 6.70 7.52 5.95
C ILE A 43 7.08 6.14 6.48
N ASP A 44 6.57 5.80 7.65
CA ASP A 44 6.73 4.47 8.23
C ASP A 44 5.64 3.49 7.74
N TYR A 45 5.75 2.22 8.17
CA TYR A 45 4.84 1.16 7.77
C TYR A 45 3.41 1.39 8.26
N SER A 46 3.24 1.92 9.48
CA SER A 46 1.93 2.19 10.07
C SER A 46 1.22 3.34 9.35
N GLN A 47 1.98 4.37 8.96
CA GLN A 47 1.50 5.47 8.12
C GLN A 47 1.09 4.96 6.73
N LEU A 48 1.91 4.13 6.08
CA LEU A 48 1.58 3.53 4.79
C LEU A 48 0.30 2.68 4.87
N GLN A 49 0.12 1.85 5.90
CA GLN A 49 -1.12 1.09 6.08
C GLN A 49 -2.34 2.00 6.25
N ARG A 50 -2.21 3.08 7.03
CA ARG A 50 -3.30 4.03 7.25
C ARG A 50 -3.68 4.76 5.96
N TYR A 51 -2.70 5.25 5.21
CA TYR A 51 -2.94 5.95 3.96
C TYR A 51 -3.47 5.03 2.86
N ALA A 52 -2.96 3.80 2.77
CA ALA A 52 -3.51 2.79 1.87
C ALA A 52 -4.99 2.48 2.21
N GLY A 53 -5.33 2.35 3.49
CA GLY A 53 -6.72 2.14 3.91
C GLY A 53 -7.64 3.35 3.65
N GLN A 54 -7.10 4.57 3.61
CA GLN A 54 -7.85 5.76 3.19
C GLN A 54 -8.01 5.81 1.67
N LEU A 55 -6.93 5.53 0.94
CA LEU A 55 -6.91 5.50 -0.51
C LEU A 55 -7.86 4.42 -1.07
N GLU A 56 -7.92 3.25 -0.43
CA GLU A 56 -8.84 2.17 -0.83
C GLU A 56 -10.30 2.61 -0.84
N ARG A 57 -10.71 3.53 0.05
CA ARG A 57 -12.10 4.03 0.11
C ARG A 57 -12.49 4.89 -1.08
N LEU A 58 -11.54 5.29 -1.91
CA LEU A 58 -11.75 6.09 -3.11
C LEU A 58 -11.97 5.22 -4.37
N PHE A 59 -11.89 3.88 -4.26
CA PHE A 59 -11.99 2.90 -5.36
C PHE A 59 -13.12 1.88 -5.20
#